data_AF-A0A6B0DVT8-F1
#
_entry.id   AF-A0A6B0DVT8-F1
#
_cell.length_a   1.000
_cell.length_b   1.000
_cell.length_c   1.000
_cell.angle_alpha   90.00
_cell.angle_beta   90.00
_cell.angle_gamma   90.00
#
_symmetry.space_group_name_H-M   'P 1'
#
loop_
_entity.id
_entity.type
_entity.pdbx_description
1 polymer ?
#
loop_
_entity_poly.entity_id
_entity_poly.type
_entity_poly.pdbx_seq_one_letter_code
_entity_poly.pdbx_strand_id
1 'polypeptide(L)' 'MWKNTAVEIFGFLLITLAIIFYLGWAIKYNAWFDVGLFSFVTPILIFGILGVILARLNEKGVQ' A
#
# COMPACT_ATOMS: atom_id res chain seq x y z
N MET A 1 -14.39 15.65 7.49
CA MET A 1 -12.99 16.03 7.19
C MET A 1 -11.97 14.97 7.65
N TRP A 2 -11.86 14.63 8.95
CA TRP A 2 -10.81 13.73 9.46
C TRP A 2 -10.80 12.28 8.94
N LYS A 3 -11.96 11.71 8.60
CA LYS A 3 -12.05 10.31 8.14
C LYS A 3 -11.29 10.04 6.84
N ASN A 4 -11.31 10.99 5.89
CA ASN A 4 -10.66 10.80 4.60
C ASN A 4 -9.13 10.87 4.75
N THR A 5 -8.65 11.81 5.55
CA THR A 5 -7.21 11.97 5.86
C THR A 5 -6.63 10.74 6.53
N ALA A 6 -7.34 10.12 7.47
CA ALA A 6 -6.87 8.90 8.14
C ALA A 6 -6.74 7.71 7.17
N VAL A 7 -7.72 7.52 6.29
CA VAL A 7 -7.68 6.44 5.28
C VAL A 7 -6.59 6.69 4.24
N GLU A 8 -6.36 7.94 3.85
CA GLU A 8 -5.28 8.31 2.93
C GLU A 8 -3.90 8.05 3.55
N ILE A 9 -3.68 8.49 4.79
CA ILE A 9 -2.42 8.25 5.53
C ILE A 9 -2.20 6.74 5.69
N PHE A 10 -3.23 6.00 6.08
CA PHE A 10 -3.14 4.55 6.22
C PHE A 10 -2.80 3.87 4.88
N GLY A 11 -3.41 4.33 3.77
CA GLY A 11 -3.09 3.86 2.43
C GLY A 11 -1.61 4.09 2.07
N PHE A 12 -1.08 5.29 2.31
CA PHE A 12 0.33 5.59 2.08
C PHE A 12 1.28 4.77 2.96
N LEU A 13 0.91 4.52 4.22
CA LEU A 13 1.67 3.64 5.11
C LEU A 13 1.76 2.21 4.56
N LEU A 14 0.64 1.64 4.11
CA LEU A 14 0.62 0.30 3.51
C LEU A 14 1.50 0.22 2.25
N ILE A 15 1.41 1.21 1.36
CA ILE A 15 2.25 1.27 0.15
C ILE A 15 3.73 1.31 0.55
N THR A 16 4.09 2.18 1.48
CA THR A 16 5.48 2.35 1.94
C THR A 16 6.02 1.07 2.57
N LEU A 17 5.24 0.44 3.45
CA LEU A 17 5.60 -0.82 4.10
C LEU A 17 5.76 -1.95 3.08
N ALA A 18 4.86 -2.06 2.09
CA ALA A 18 4.95 -3.06 1.04
C ALA A 18 6.25 -2.92 0.22
N ILE A 19 6.60 -1.69 -0.16
CA ILE A 19 7.81 -1.40 -0.95
C ILE A 19 9.08 -1.69 -0.12
N ILE A 20 9.16 -1.17 1.11
CA ILE A 20 10.32 -1.38 1.99
C ILE A 20 10.51 -2.87 2.27
N PHE A 21 9.42 -3.58 2.58
CA PHE A 21 9.48 -5.02 2.85
C PHE A 21 9.93 -5.80 1.62
N TYR A 22 9.36 -5.53 0.45
CA TYR A 22 9.75 -6.18 -0.81
C TYR A 22 11.24 -6.00 -1.09
N LEU A 23 11.73 -4.75 -1.06
CA LEU A 23 13.12 -4.44 -1.32
C LEU A 23 14.04 -5.08 -0.29
N GLY A 24 13.71 -4.96 1.00
CA GLY A 24 14.50 -5.55 2.09
C GLY A 24 14.60 -7.08 1.97
N TRP A 25 13.49 -7.75 1.66
CA TRP A 25 13.46 -9.21 1.50
C TRP A 25 14.19 -9.65 0.23
N ALA A 26 13.91 -9.01 -0.90
CA ALA A 26 14.51 -9.34 -2.20
C ALA A 26 16.03 -9.15 -2.17
N ILE A 27 16.54 -8.08 -1.53
CA ILE A 27 17.98 -7.86 -1.36
C ILE A 27 18.58 -8.91 -0.44
N LYS A 28 17.97 -9.15 0.73
CA LYS A 28 18.52 -10.05 1.75
C LYS A 28 18.63 -11.50 1.28
N TYR A 29 17.63 -11.98 0.54
CA TYR A 29 17.54 -13.39 0.14
C TYR A 29 17.72 -13.61 -1.37
N ASN A 30 18.09 -12.56 -2.12
CA ASN A 30 18.16 -12.58 -3.59
C ASN A 30 16.86 -13.09 -4.27
N ALA A 31 15.71 -12.75 -3.67
CA ALA A 31 14.42 -13.36 -3.94
C ALA A 31 13.50 -12.45 -4.78
N TRP A 32 14.03 -11.86 -5.85
CA TRP A 32 13.34 -10.87 -6.68
C TRP A 32 12.10 -11.39 -7.42
N PHE A 33 12.03 -12.70 -7.68
CA PHE A 33 10.92 -13.33 -8.40
C PHE A 33 10.21 -14.39 -7.56
N ASP A 34 10.35 -14.32 -6.24
CA ASP A 34 9.75 -15.29 -5.34
C ASP A 34 8.23 -15.09 -5.26
N VAL A 35 7.50 -16.17 -5.57
CA VAL A 35 6.04 -16.16 -5.60
C VAL A 35 5.44 -15.93 -4.21
N GLY A 36 6.10 -16.42 -3.16
CA GLY A 36 5.68 -16.19 -1.77
C GLY A 36 5.82 -14.72 -1.38
N LEU A 37 6.93 -14.09 -1.74
CA LEU A 37 7.16 -12.67 -1.54
C LEU A 37 6.10 -11.82 -2.26
N PHE A 38 5.81 -12.12 -3.53
CA PHE A 38 4.75 -11.43 -4.25
C PHE A 38 3.38 -11.66 -3.61
N SER A 39 3.05 -12.89 -3.23
CA SER A 39 1.76 -13.22 -2.60
C SER A 39 1.55 -12.48 -1.28
N PHE A 40 2.62 -12.15 -0.56
CA PHE A 40 2.56 -11.35 0.65
C PHE A 40 2.48 -9.83 0.37
N VAL A 41 3.32 -9.32 -0.54
CA VAL A 41 3.44 -7.89 -0.82
C VAL A 41 2.25 -7.35 -1.62
N THR A 42 1.77 -8.11 -2.61
CA THR A 42 0.75 -7.64 -3.56
C THR A 42 -0.57 -7.26 -2.88
N PRO A 43 -1.16 -8.05 -1.96
CA PRO A 43 -2.39 -7.63 -1.28
C PRO A 43 -2.22 -6.33 -0.49
N ILE A 44 -1.10 -6.18 0.23
CA ILE A 44 -0.80 -4.99 1.04
C ILE A 44 -0.70 -3.76 0.14
N LEU A 45 0.02 -3.89 -0.98
CA LEU A 45 0.19 -2.82 -1.96
C LEU A 45 -1.16 -2.43 -2.60
N ILE A 46 -1.98 -3.42 -3.01
CA ILE A 46 -3.30 -3.18 -3.58
C ILE A 46 -4.21 -2.46 -2.59
N PHE A 47 -4.30 -2.92 -1.34
CA PHE A 47 -5.13 -2.25 -0.33
C PHE A 47 -4.63 -0.85 0.00
N GLY A 48 -3.31 -0.63 -0.01
CA GLY A 48 -2.73 0.70 0.14
C GLY A 48 -3.16 1.65 -0.99
N ILE A 49 -3.04 1.21 -2.25
CA ILE A 49 -3.47 1.98 -3.42
C ILE A 49 -4.98 2.27 -3.38
N LEU A 50 -5.79 1.24 -3.12
CA LEU A 50 -7.25 1.40 -3.01
C LEU A 50 -7.64 2.35 -1.87
N GLY A 51 -6.94 2.32 -0.73
CA GLY A 51 -7.16 3.24 0.38
C GLY A 51 -6.94 4.69 -0.02
N VAL A 52 -5.83 4.99 -0.69
CA VAL A 52 -5.54 6.35 -1.21
C VAL A 52 -6.59 6.78 -2.23
N ILE A 53 -6.95 5.91 -3.19
CA ILE A 53 -7.98 6.21 -4.20
C ILE A 53 -9.32 6.51 -3.53
N LEU A 54 -9.77 5.65 -2.60
CA LEU A 54 -11.04 5.80 -1.91
C LEU A 54 -11.10 7.11 -1.10
N ALA A 55 -10.03 7.44 -0.38
CA ALA A 55 -9.96 8.68 0.39
C ALA A 55 -10.11 9.91 -0.51
N ARG A 56 -9.45 9.91 -1.68
CA ARG A 56 -9.50 11.01 -2.65
C ARG A 56 -10.83 11.11 -3.39
N LEU A 57 -11.45 9.97 -3.73
CA LEU A 57 -12.79 9.97 -4.33
C LEU A 57 -13.83 10.53 -3.36
N ASN A 58 -13.73 10.17 -2.08
CA ASN A 58 -14.64 10.66 -1.06
C ASN A 58 -14.44 12.15 -0.73
N GLU A 59 -13.24 12.69 -0.95
CA GLU A 59 -13.01 14.14 -0.85
C GLU A 59 -13.66 14.91 -2.00
N LYS A 60 -13.61 14.37 -3.23
CA LYS A 60 -14.20 14.99 -4.42
C LYS A 60 -15.72 14.91 -4.50
N GLY A 61 -16.34 13.88 -3.91
CA GLY A 61 -17.81 13.72 -3.89
C GLY A 61 -18.54 14.54 -2.82
N VAL A 62 -17.80 15.26 -1.96
CA VAL A 62 -18.33 16.11 -0.88
C VAL A 62 -18.14 17.62 -1.19
N GLN A 63 -17.52 17.96 -2.32
CA GLN A 63 -17.55 19.30 -2.92
C GLN A 63 -18.76 19.43 -3.85
#